data_AF-A0A358NI11-F1
#
_entry.id   AF-A0A358NI11-F1
#
_cell.length_a   1.000
_cell.length_b   1.000
_cell.length_c   1.000
_cell.angle_alpha   90.00
_cell.angle_beta   90.00
_cell.angle_gamma   90.00
#
_symmetry.space_group_name_H-M   'P 1'
#
loop_
_entity.id
_entity.type
_entity.pdbx_description
1 polymer ?
#
loop_
_entity_poly.entity_id
_entity_poly.type
_entity_poly.pdbx_seq_one_letter_code
_entity_poly.pdbx_strand_id
1 'polypeptide(L)' 'MPKDIFLNYDIVPHENSDINSLKDYLESLEKKKIIEGLRQSRSIREAVKNLNVTHTLLINRMKKYGIDIKQIANY' A
#
# COMPACT_ATOMS: atom_id res chain seq x y z
N MET A 1 -2.65 19.73 -1.91
CA MET A 1 -2.09 18.76 -2.87
C MET A 1 -2.19 17.37 -2.26
N PRO A 2 -2.90 16.40 -2.89
CA PRO A 2 -2.81 15.00 -2.47
C PRO A 2 -1.37 14.52 -2.70
N LYS A 3 -0.74 13.97 -1.67
CA LYS A 3 0.54 13.27 -1.79
C LYS A 3 0.20 11.80 -2.01
N ASP A 4 0.72 11.20 -3.07
CA ASP A 4 0.58 9.77 -3.31
C ASP A 4 1.64 8.97 -2.55
N ILE A 5 1.40 7.68 -2.33
CA ILE A 5 2.36 6.77 -1.70
C ILE A 5 3.33 6.30 -2.78
N PHE A 6 4.53 6.88 -2.81
CA PHE A 6 5.56 6.53 -3.79
C PHE A 6 6.47 5.40 -3.28
N LEU A 7 6.94 4.57 -4.22
CA LEU A 7 7.92 3.51 -3.95
C LEU A 7 9.33 4.12 -4.00
N ASN A 8 10.12 3.97 -2.93
CA ASN A 8 11.50 4.45 -2.87
C ASN A 8 12.52 3.43 -3.44
N TYR A 9 12.14 2.65 -4.46
CA TYR A 9 13.03 1.67 -5.09
C TYR A 9 12.69 1.49 -6.58
N ASP A 10 13.67 1.01 -7.35
CA ASP A 10 13.51 0.73 -8.76
C ASP A 10 12.43 -0.33 -8.98
N ILE A 11 11.38 0.05 -9.69
CA ILE A 11 10.30 -0.84 -10.06
C ILE A 11 10.83 -1.76 -11.17
N VAL A 12 11.33 -2.94 -10.79
CA VAL A 12 11.67 -4.01 -11.74
C VAL A 12 10.40 -4.81 -12.03
N PRO A 13 9.82 -4.73 -13.24
CA PRO A 13 8.64 -5.51 -13.57
C PRO A 13 8.99 -7.00 -13.52
N HIS A 14 8.25 -7.76 -12.72
CA HIS A 14 8.34 -9.22 -12.81
C HIS A 14 7.67 -9.64 -14.12
N GLU A 15 8.39 -10.37 -14.97
CA GLU A 15 7.99 -10.72 -16.34
C GLU A 15 6.68 -11.53 -16.48
N ASN A 16 6.02 -11.90 -15.37
CA ASN A 16 4.79 -12.70 -15.32
C ASN A 16 3.67 -12.04 -14.51
N SER A 17 3.45 -10.73 -14.67
CA SER A 17 2.27 -10.09 -14.10
C SER A 17 1.16 -10.05 -15.14
N ASP A 18 0.05 -10.78 -14.92
CA ASP A 18 -1.20 -10.77 -15.71
C ASP A 18 -1.94 -9.43 -15.59
N ILE A 19 -1.22 -8.32 -15.76
CA ILE A 19 -1.69 -6.98 -15.43
C ILE A 19 -1.80 -6.18 -16.74
N ASN A 20 -3.04 -5.84 -17.08
CA ASN A 20 -3.43 -5.31 -18.40
C ASN A 20 -3.01 -3.84 -18.64
N SER A 21 -2.57 -3.12 -17.60
CA SER A 21 -2.19 -1.71 -17.69
C SER A 21 -1.18 -1.29 -16.62
N LEU A 22 -0.33 -0.30 -16.93
CA LEU A 22 0.56 0.36 -15.96
C LEU A 22 -0.21 0.86 -14.73
N LYS A 23 -1.44 1.34 -14.93
CA LYS A 23 -2.30 1.79 -13.84
C LYS A 23 -2.61 0.67 -12.86
N ASP A 24 -3.02 -0.49 -13.37
CA ASP A 24 -3.37 -1.65 -12.57
C ASP A 24 -2.13 -2.22 -11.85
N TYR A 25 -0.98 -2.14 -12.50
CA TYR A 25 0.30 -2.56 -11.91
C TYR A 25 0.69 -1.68 -10.72
N LEU A 26 0.56 -0.35 -10.90
CA LEU A 26 0.85 0.60 -9.84
C LEU A 26 -0.12 0.45 -8.67
N GLU A 27 -1.42 0.24 -8.94
CA GLU A 27 -2.41 -0.02 -7.89
C GLU A 27 -2.12 -1.32 -7.13
N SER A 28 -1.68 -2.36 -7.83
CA SER A 28 -1.28 -3.64 -7.22
C SER A 28 -0.07 -3.48 -6.32
N LEU A 29 0.93 -2.72 -6.76
CA LEU A 29 2.12 -2.41 -5.96
C LEU A 29 1.80 -1.52 -4.76
N GLU A 30 0.98 -0.48 -4.93
CA GLU A 30 0.54 0.39 -3.84
C GLU A 30 -0.20 -0.44 -2.79
N LYS A 31 -1.13 -1.31 -3.21
CA LYS A 31 -1.84 -2.24 -2.33
C LYS A 31 -0.88 -3.14 -1.56
N LYS A 32 0.10 -3.75 -2.23
CA LYS A 32 1.11 -4.61 -1.61
C LYS A 32 1.92 -3.83 -0.55
N LYS A 33 2.35 -2.62 -0.88
CA LYS A 33 3.13 -1.76 0.02
C LYS A 33 2.35 -1.38 1.27
N ILE A 34 1.07 -1.04 1.12
CA ILE A 34 0.18 -0.75 2.25
C ILE A 34 0.04 -1.97 3.15
N ILE A 35 -0.19 -3.17 2.58
CA ILE A 35 -0.31 -4.40 3.36
C ILE A 35 0.98 -4.70 4.13
N GLU A 36 2.15 -4.60 3.48
CA GLU A 36 3.45 -4.80 4.14
C GLU A 36 3.67 -3.78 5.27
N GLY A 37 3.38 -2.50 5.02
CA GLY A 37 3.49 -1.45 6.04
C GLY A 37 2.55 -1.68 7.22
N LEU A 38 1.33 -2.18 6.98
CA LEU A 38 0.37 -2.54 8.02
C LEU A 38 0.79 -3.79 8.81
N ARG A 39 1.41 -4.79 8.16
CA ARG A 39 1.93 -6.00 8.83
C ARG A 39 3.10 -5.70 9.76
N GLN A 40 3.97 -4.77 9.35
CA GLN A 40 5.16 -4.39 10.11
C GLN A 40 4.87 -3.39 11.23
N SER A 41 3.62 -2.94 11.38
CA SER A 41 3.23 -1.93 12.36
C SER A 41 2.15 -2.44 13.30
N ARG A 42 2.17 -1.97 14.55
CA ARG A 42 1.20 -2.38 15.58
C ARG A 42 -0.08 -1.55 15.54
N SER A 43 -0.09 -0.46 14.75
CA SER A 43 -1.24 0.42 14.59
C SER A 43 -1.16 1.20 13.27
N ILE A 44 -2.32 1.72 12.83
CA ILE A 44 -2.40 2.66 11.69
C ILE A 44 -1.43 3.84 11.87
N ARG A 45 -1.32 4.36 13.11
CA ARG A 45 -0.43 5.49 13.44
C ARG A 45 1.03 5.20 13.13
N GLU A 46 1.47 4.00 13.44
CA GLU A 46 2.83 3.56 13.19
C GLU A 46 3.03 3.25 11.70
N ALA A 47 2.06 2.61 11.05
CA ALA A 47 2.08 2.36 9.59
C ALA A 47 2.28 3.65 8.79
N VAL A 48 1.53 4.70 9.15
CA VAL A 48 1.60 6.03 8.50
C VAL A 48 3.00 6.64 8.63
N LYS A 49 3.64 6.49 9.79
CA LYS A 49 5.02 6.96 10.00
C LYS A 49 6.01 6.16 9.17
N ASN A 50 5.89 4.83 9.16
CA ASN A 50 6.78 3.95 8.42
C ASN A 50 6.67 4.15 6.90
N LEU A 51 5.45 4.42 6.41
CA LEU A 51 5.16 4.72 5.01
C LEU A 51 5.41 6.19 4.64
N ASN A 52 5.71 7.06 5.62
CA ASN A 52 5.89 8.50 5.47
C ASN A 52 4.73 9.21 4.74
N VAL A 53 3.50 8.87 5.13
CA VAL A 53 2.26 9.40 4.52
C VAL A 53 1.42 10.13 5.55
N THR A 54 0.27 10.66 5.16
CA THR A 54 -0.70 11.20 6.12
C THR A 54 -1.69 10.13 6.57
N HIS A 55 -2.24 10.30 7.77
CA HIS A 55 -3.30 9.45 8.30
C HIS A 55 -4.48 9.33 7.35
N THR A 56 -4.95 10.47 6.83
CA THR A 56 -6.10 10.54 5.93
C THR A 56 -5.82 9.81 4.62
N LEU A 57 -4.60 9.92 4.08
CA LEU A 57 -4.24 9.22 2.84
C LEU A 57 -4.27 7.71 3.03
N LEU A 58 -3.63 7.20 4.08
CA LEU A 58 -3.59 5.76 4.33
C LEU A 58 -5.00 5.20 4.52
N ILE A 59 -5.86 5.90 5.29
CA ILE A 59 -7.26 5.50 5.49
C ILE A 59 -8.03 5.49 4.16
N ASN A 60 -7.85 6.50 3.31
CA ASN A 60 -8.51 6.56 2.00
C ASN A 60 -8.05 5.42 1.09
N ARG A 61 -6.76 5.09 1.09
CA ARG A 61 -6.21 3.97 0.30
C ARG A 61 -6.67 2.61 0.85
N MET A 62 -6.71 2.44 2.17
CA MET A 62 -7.27 1.23 2.80
C MET A 62 -8.73 1.03 2.40
N LYS A 63 -9.54 2.11 2.39
CA LYS A 63 -10.93 2.06 1.91
C LYS A 63 -11.02 1.73 0.42
N LYS A 64 -10.20 2.38 -0.43
CA LYS A 64 -10.15 2.12 -1.88
C LYS A 64 -9.89 0.64 -2.18
N TYR A 65 -8.99 0.01 -1.44
CA TYR A 65 -8.55 -1.36 -1.68
C TYR A 65 -9.24 -2.42 -0.80
N GLY A 66 -10.19 -2.03 0.05
CA GLY A 66 -10.91 -2.94 0.94
C GLY A 66 -10.02 -3.62 2.00
N ILE A 67 -9.00 -2.91 2.50
CA ILE A 67 -8.01 -3.45 3.43
C ILE A 67 -8.46 -3.20 4.88
N ASP A 68 -8.66 -4.29 5.66
CA ASP A 68 -8.90 -4.24 7.11
C ASP A 68 -7.71 -4.80 7.89
N ILE A 69 -7.22 -4.04 8.86
CA ILE A 69 -6.11 -4.45 9.75
C ILE A 69 -6.42 -5.72 10.51
N LYS A 70 -7.69 -5.94 10.90
CA LYS A 70 -8.09 -7.16 11.62
C LYS A 70 -7.91 -8.42 10.76
N GLN A 71 -8.04 -8.29 9.44
CA GLN A 71 -7.87 -9.38 8.49
C GLN A 71 -6.40 -9.65 8.16
N ILE A 72 -5.55 -8.63 8.26
CA ILE A 72 -4.12 -8.74 7.92
C ILE A 72 -3.31 -9.43 9.03
N ALA A 73 -3.75 -9.37 10.28
CA ALA A 73 -3.05 -9.93 11.43
C ALA A 73 -3.04 -11.48 11.52
N ASN A 74 -3.76 -12.18 10.62
CA ASN A 74 -3.97 -13.64 10.66
C ASN A 74 -3.29 -14.41 9.50
N TYR A 75 -2.26 -13.87 8.87
CA TYR A 75 -1.47 -14.57 7.84
C TYR A 75 0.03 -14.41 8.04
#